data_AF-A0A0F9JBP5-F1
#
_entry.id   AF-A0A0F9JBP5-F1
#
_cell.length_a   1.000
_cell.length_b   1.000
_cell.length_c   1.000
_cell.angle_alpha   90.00
_cell.angle_beta   90.00
_cell.angle_gamma   90.00
#
_symmetry.space_group_name_H-M   'P 1'
#
loop_
_entity.id
_entity.type
_entity.pdbx_description
1 polymer ?
#
loop_
_entity_poly.entity_id
_entity_poly.type
_entity_poly.pdbx_seq_one_letter_code
_entity_poly.pdbx_strand_id
1 'polypeptide(L)' 'MERSYQLRDKVIVKEFGVEGVVSQFCREFDTGRPTYEITFPETQWLDGFCTKVWHCGEDGLEKVNNPY' A
#
# COMPACT_ATOMS: atom_id res chain seq x y z
N MET A 1 -0.29 -19.34 6.75
CA MET A 1 -0.57 -18.39 5.65
C MET A 1 0.63 -17.47 5.56
N GLU A 2 1.45 -17.67 4.54
CA GLU A 2 2.54 -16.74 4.22
C GLU A 2 1.94 -15.44 3.69
N ARG A 3 2.45 -14.29 4.13
CA ARG A 3 2.03 -12.98 3.62
C ARG A 3 2.88 -12.63 2.41
N SER A 4 2.25 -12.28 1.29
CA SER A 4 2.95 -11.92 0.04
C SER A 4 3.72 -10.59 0.13
N TYR A 5 3.29 -9.70 1.03
CA TYR A 5 3.92 -8.41 1.29
C TYR A 5 4.33 -8.28 2.77
N GLN A 6 5.45 -7.61 2.99
CA GLN A 6 6.02 -7.26 4.29
C GLN A 6 5.76 -5.79 4.61
N LEU A 7 5.80 -5.42 5.91
CA LEU A 7 5.79 -4.00 6.28
C LEU A 7 6.99 -3.32 5.64
N ARG A 8 6.78 -2.09 5.16
CA ARG A 8 7.76 -1.29 4.43
C ARG A 8 8.13 -1.80 3.04
N ASP A 9 7.48 -2.85 2.54
CA ASP A 9 7.59 -3.20 1.11
C ASP A 9 7.11 -2.00 0.27
N LYS A 10 7.90 -1.65 -0.74
CA LYS A 10 7.49 -0.72 -1.78
C LYS A 10 6.56 -1.44 -2.74
N VAL A 11 5.42 -0.81 -3.03
CA VAL A 11 4.39 -1.36 -3.90
C VAL A 11 3.85 -0.30 -4.83
N ILE A 12 3.36 -0.70 -5.99
CA ILE A 12 2.55 0.13 -6.88
C ILE A 12 1.09 -0.20 -6.60
N VAL A 13 0.29 0.83 -6.31
CA VAL A 13 -1.17 0.70 -6.23
C VAL A 13 -1.71 0.77 -7.65
N LYS A 14 -2.11 -0.38 -8.20
CA LYS A 14 -2.49 -0.53 -9.62
C LYS A 14 -3.61 0.41 -10.06
N GLU A 15 -4.55 0.70 -9.16
CA GLU A 15 -5.68 1.60 -9.42
C GLU A 15 -5.23 3.01 -9.81
N PHE A 16 -4.12 3.49 -9.23
CA PHE A 16 -3.62 4.85 -9.43
C PHE A 16 -2.32 4.90 -10.23
N GLY A 17 -1.62 3.77 -10.36
CA GLY A 17 -0.28 3.71 -10.95
C GLY A 17 0.77 4.48 -10.13
N VAL A 18 0.55 4.67 -8.82
CA VAL A 18 1.48 5.38 -7.93
C VAL A 18 2.18 4.44 -6.96
N GLU A 19 3.44 4.77 -6.65
CA GLU A 19 4.22 4.06 -5.64
C GLU A 19 3.79 4.45 -4.22
N GLY A 20 3.70 3.46 -3.36
CA GLY A 20 3.46 3.61 -1.94
C GLY A 20 4.25 2.59 -1.12
N VAL A 21 4.04 2.61 0.18
CA VAL A 21 4.72 1.76 1.15
C VAL A 21 3.68 1.08 2.01
N VAL A 22 3.82 -0.24 2.21
CA VAL A 22 2.96 -0.99 3.12
C VAL A 22 3.21 -0.53 4.56
N SER A 23 2.23 0.14 5.17
CA SER A 23 2.31 0.65 6.55
C SER A 23 1.64 -0.27 7.56
N GLN A 24 0.58 -0.98 7.17
CA GLN A 24 -0.16 -1.87 8.06
C GLN A 24 -0.80 -3.05 7.31
N PHE A 25 -1.02 -4.13 8.06
CA PHE A 25 -1.84 -5.25 7.63
C PHE A 25 -3.19 -5.20 8.32
N CYS A 26 -4.24 -5.19 7.51
CA CYS A 26 -5.61 -5.17 7.95
C CYS A 26 -6.33 -6.44 7.46
N ARG A 27 -7.54 -6.64 7.97
CA ARG A 27 -8.43 -7.71 7.51
C ARG A 27 -9.80 -7.11 7.33
N GLU A 28 -10.42 -7.35 6.18
CA GLU A 28 -11.82 -6.98 5.99
C GLU A 28 -12.67 -7.72 7.02
N PHE A 29 -13.53 -6.99 7.73
CA PHE A 29 -14.38 -7.56 8.77
C PHE A 29 -15.36 -8.59 8.20
N ASP A 30 -15.97 -8.28 7.05
CA ASP A 30 -17.02 -9.12 6.46
C ASP A 30 -16.48 -10.37 5.75
N THR A 31 -15.37 -10.25 5.02
CA THR A 31 -14.87 -11.32 4.15
C THR A 31 -13.69 -12.08 4.75
N GLY A 32 -13.06 -11.54 5.80
CA GLY A 32 -11.82 -12.06 6.36
C GLY A 32 -10.62 -11.99 5.40
N ARG A 33 -10.74 -11.27 4.27
CA ARG A 33 -9.67 -11.14 3.29
C ARG A 33 -8.55 -10.25 3.82
N PRO A 34 -7.28 -10.57 3.52
CA PRO A 34 -6.17 -9.71 3.87
C PRO A 34 -6.25 -8.41 3.07
N THR A 35 -6.17 -7.30 3.78
CA THR A 35 -6.03 -5.96 3.19
C THR A 35 -4.75 -5.32 3.68
N TYR A 36 -4.24 -4.42 2.87
CA TYR A 36 -2.99 -3.72 3.13
C TYR A 36 -3.30 -2.24 3.19
N GLU A 37 -2.79 -1.60 4.23
CA GLU A 37 -2.75 -0.15 4.32
C GLU A 37 -1.46 0.32 3.65
N ILE A 38 -1.62 1.18 2.65
CA ILE A 38 -0.54 1.77 1.88
C ILE A 38 -0.47 3.24 2.21
N THR A 39 0.71 3.67 2.64
CA THR A 39 1.04 5.07 2.80
C THR A 39 1.79 5.55 1.58
N PHE A 40 1.32 6.63 0.96
CA PHE A 40 2.06 7.28 -0.12
C PHE A 40 3.12 8.22 0.48
N PRO A 41 4.37 8.20 0.00
CA PRO A 41 5.36 9.21 0.38
C PRO A 41 4.80 10.59 0.04
N GLU A 42 5.08 11.56 0.90
CA GLU A 42 4.55 12.92 0.85
C GLU A 42 4.67 13.50 -0.57
N THR A 43 3.55 13.55 -1.29
CA THR A 43 3.46 14.45 -2.43
C THR A 43 3.24 15.83 -1.83
N GLN A 44 4.18 16.74 -2.08
CA GLN A 44 4.04 18.14 -1.70
C GLN A 44 2.88 18.72 -2.51
N TRP A 45 1.67 18.71 -1.94
CA TRP A 45 0.56 19.50 -2.46
C TRP A 45 0.74 20.93 -1.96
N LEU A 46 0.33 21.91 -2.77
CA LEU A 46 0.59 23.35 -2.58
C LEU A 46 0.18 23.94 -1.21
N ASP A 47 -0.51 23.20 -0.34
CA ASP A 47 -1.05 23.67 0.95
C ASP A 47 -0.84 22.70 2.14
N GLY A 48 0.15 21.80 2.09
CA GLY A 48 0.59 21.05 3.28
C GLY A 48 1.01 19.61 3.03
N PHE A 49 1.66 19.02 4.04
CA PHE A 49 2.01 17.61 4.07
C PHE A 49 0.75 16.78 4.33
N CYS A 50 0.30 16.02 3.34
CA CYS A 50 -0.80 15.07 3.51
C CYS A 50 -0.28 13.66 3.27
N THR A 51 -0.14 12.89 4.35
CA THR A 51 0.05 11.45 4.26
C THR A 51 -1.27 10.84 3.79
N LYS A 52 -1.40 10.57 2.49
CA LYS A 52 -2.55 9.82 1.98
C LYS A 52 -2.37 8.35 2.34
N VAL A 53 -3.42 7.78 2.92
CA VAL A 53 -3.52 6.37 3.27
C VAL A 53 -4.54 5.72 2.35
N TRP A 54 -4.22 4.55 1.81
CA TRP A 54 -5.11 3.77 0.97
C TRP A 54 -5.21 2.33 1.46
N HIS A 55 -6.43 1.78 1.42
CA HIS A 55 -6.68 0.40 1.78
C HIS A 55 -7.03 -0.38 0.51
N CYS A 56 -6.28 -1.45 0.24
CA CYS A 56 -6.61 -2.33 -0.86
C CYS A 56 -6.24 -3.79 -0.57
N GLY A 57 -6.89 -4.70 -1.30
CA GLY A 57 -6.53 -6.11 -1.29
C GLY A 57 -5.22 -6.37 -2.05
N GLU A 58 -4.72 -7.59 -1.91
CA GLU A 58 -3.52 -8.10 -2.59
C GLU A 58 -3.54 -7.90 -4.10
N ASP A 59 -4.69 -8.14 -4.73
CA ASP A 59 -4.86 -8.09 -6.19
C ASP A 59 -4.61 -6.67 -6.75
N GLY A 60 -4.86 -5.65 -5.94
CA GLY A 60 -4.66 -4.24 -6.27
C GLY A 60 -3.22 -3.75 -6.12
N LEU A 61 -2.32 -4.60 -5.64
CA LEU A 61 -0.91 -4.27 -5.41
C LEU A 61 0.01 -4.98 -6.40
N GLU A 62 1.11 -4.31 -6.70
CA GLU A 62 2.24 -4.88 -7.41
C GLU A 62 3.53 -4.58 -6.64
N LYS A 63 4.37 -5.61 -6.45
CA LYS A 63 5.63 -5.44 -5.72
C LYS A 63 6.64 -4.69 -6.57
N VAL A 64 7.20 -3.62 -6.02
CA VAL A 64 8.36 -2.97 -6.65
C VAL A 64 9.58 -3.81 -6.32
N ASN A 65 10.01 -4.63 -7.29
CA ASN A 65 11.29 -5.33 -7.18
C ASN A 65 12.40 -4.28 -7.25
N ASN A 66 12.93 -3.90 -6.09
CA ASN A 66 14.09 -3.03 -6.03
C ASN A 66 15.31 -3.84 -6.54
N PRO A 67 15.95 -3.47 -7.67
CA PRO A 67 17.08 -4.21 -8.22
C PRO A 67 18.41 -3.88 -7.52
N TYR A 68 18.37 -3.21 -6.37
CA TYR A 68 19.55 -2.80 -5.60
C TYR A 68 19.81 -3.72 -4.41
#